data_AF-A0A2T7N6D1-F1
#
_entry.id   AF-A0A2T7N6D1-F1
#
_cell.length_a   1.000
_cell.length_b   1.000
_cell.length_c   1.000
_cell.angle_alpha   90.00
_cell.angle_beta   90.00
_cell.angle_gamma   90.00
#
_symmetry.space_group_name_H-M   'P 1'
#
loop_
_entity.id
_entity.type
_entity.pdbx_description
1 polymer ?
#
loop_
_entity_poly.entity_id
_entity_poly.type
_entity_poly.pdbx_seq_one_letter_code
_entity_poly.pdbx_strand_id
1 'polypeptide(L)'
;MRHIEATRQIEQFLKFCLFNEVLPITLESASIAATHYAYLRKLGTPLDDIDLLIAGIAIENDMTLVTHNMKNFSRIPGLKLQDWRE
;
A
#
# COMPACT_ATOMS: atom_id res chain seq x y z
N MET A 1 32.50 -3.36 5.64
CA MET A 1 32.17 -3.92 4.30
C MET A 1 30.65 -4.15 4.26
N ARG A 2 29.86 -3.14 3.87
CA ARG A 2 28.37 -3.09 4.00
C ARG A 2 27.60 -3.79 2.86
N HIS A 3 28.31 -4.47 1.96
CA HIS A 3 27.73 -5.00 0.72
C HIS A 3 27.38 -6.49 0.76
N ILE A 4 27.86 -7.26 1.74
CA ILE A 4 27.55 -8.71 1.86
C ILE A 4 26.15 -8.94 2.45
N GLU A 5 25.66 -8.03 3.31
CA GLU A 5 24.36 -8.14 3.96
C GLU A 5 23.17 -7.83 3.04
N ALA A 6 23.36 -7.00 2.01
CA ALA A 6 22.30 -6.62 1.08
C ALA A 6 21.80 -7.82 0.26
N THR A 7 22.70 -8.72 -0.16
CA THR A 7 22.33 -9.94 -0.91
C THR A 7 21.46 -10.87 -0.06
N ARG A 8 21.79 -11.04 1.22
CA ARG A 8 20.97 -11.85 2.14
C ARG A 8 19.58 -11.25 2.36
N GLN A 9 19.46 -9.92 2.38
CA GLN A 9 18.16 -9.25 2.50
C GLN A 9 17.30 -9.45 1.24
N ILE A 10 17.90 -9.44 0.05
CA ILE A 10 17.19 -9.73 -1.21
C ILE A 10 16.63 -11.16 -1.19
N GLU A 11 17.43 -12.16 -0.80
CA GLU A 11 16.95 -13.54 -0.74
C GLU A 11 15.79 -13.72 0.23
N GLN A 12 15.84 -13.09 1.41
CA GLN A 12 14.76 -13.13 2.39
C GLN A 12 13.50 -12.45 1.88
N PHE A 13 13.64 -11.30 1.23
CA PHE A 13 12.52 -10.58 0.62
C PHE A 13 11.88 -11.38 -0.51
N LEU A 14 12.67 -11.95 -1.43
CA LEU A 14 12.16 -12.77 -2.51
C LEU A 14 11.47 -14.04 -1.99
N LYS A 15 12.01 -14.68 -0.94
CA LYS A 15 11.32 -15.78 -0.26
C LYS A 15 9.97 -15.33 0.30
N PHE A 16 9.92 -14.18 0.98
CA PHE A 16 8.67 -13.62 1.48
C PHE A 16 7.66 -13.39 0.33
N CYS A 17 8.08 -12.80 -0.78
CA CYS A 17 7.24 -12.63 -1.96
C CYS A 17 6.76 -13.96 -2.55
N LEU A 18 7.57 -15.04 -2.50
CA LEU A 18 7.16 -16.36 -3.00
C LEU A 18 6.13 -17.05 -2.10
N PHE A 19 6.09 -16.73 -0.80
CA PHE A 19 5.10 -17.28 0.15
C PHE A 19 3.81 -16.48 0.21
N ASN A 20 3.73 -15.33 -0.47
CA ASN A 20 2.57 -14.46 -0.46
C ASN A 20 2.08 -14.22 -1.89
N GLU A 21 0.82 -13.86 -2.04
CA GLU A 21 0.32 -13.38 -3.32
C GLU A 21 0.85 -11.97 -3.60
N VAL A 22 1.42 -11.77 -4.79
CA VAL A 22 1.94 -10.47 -5.24
C VAL A 22 1.00 -9.93 -6.30
N LEU A 23 0.27 -8.88 -5.95
CA LEU A 23 -0.66 -8.22 -6.86
C LEU A 23 0.04 -7.11 -7.67
N PRO A 24 -0.18 -7.03 -9.00
CA PRO A 24 0.35 -5.95 -9.81
C PRO A 24 -0.47 -4.67 -9.61
N ILE A 25 0.14 -3.53 -9.95
CA ILE A 25 -0.64 -2.31 -10.23
C ILE A 25 -1.33 -2.50 -11.58
N THR A 26 -2.64 -2.33 -11.60
CA THR A 26 -3.48 -2.34 -12.80
C THR A 26 -3.89 -0.91 -13.17
N LEU A 27 -4.49 -0.74 -14.35
CA LEU A 27 -5.09 0.55 -14.71
C LEU A 27 -6.25 0.92 -13.78
N GLU A 28 -6.98 -0.08 -13.27
CA GLU A 28 -8.12 0.14 -12.37
C GLU A 28 -7.64 0.59 -10.98
N SER A 29 -6.67 -0.11 -10.36
CA SER A 29 -6.08 0.35 -9.10
C SER A 29 -5.42 1.73 -9.22
N ALA A 30 -4.77 2.01 -10.35
CA ALA A 30 -4.22 3.34 -10.61
C ALA A 30 -5.31 4.42 -10.74
N SER A 31 -6.45 4.11 -11.37
CA SER A 31 -7.60 5.00 -11.50
C SER A 31 -8.27 5.30 -10.14
N ILE A 32 -8.42 4.27 -9.30
CA ILE A 32 -8.89 4.39 -7.92
C ILE A 32 -7.93 5.29 -7.12
N ALA A 33 -6.63 5.05 -7.21
CA ALA A 33 -5.61 5.86 -6.53
C ALA A 33 -5.67 7.33 -6.97
N ALA A 34 -5.80 7.61 -8.28
CA ALA A 34 -5.92 8.97 -8.81
C ALA A 34 -7.19 9.69 -8.33
N THR A 35 -8.31 8.95 -8.20
CA THR A 35 -9.56 9.48 -7.64
C THR A 35 -9.35 9.93 -6.20
N HIS A 36 -8.72 9.09 -5.36
CA HIS A 36 -8.44 9.42 -3.97
C HIS A 36 -7.37 10.52 -3.82
N TYR A 37 -6.38 10.57 -4.71
CA TYR A 37 -5.41 11.66 -4.79
C TYR A 37 -6.12 13.01 -4.95
N ALA A 38 -7.00 13.13 -5.96
CA ALA A 38 -7.74 14.36 -6.24
C ALA A 38 -8.63 14.76 -5.05
N TYR A 39 -9.31 13.78 -4.44
CA TYR A 39 -10.13 13.99 -3.25
C TYR A 39 -9.32 14.54 -2.07
N LEU A 40 -8.21 13.90 -1.71
CA LEU A 40 -7.39 14.31 -0.56
C LEU A 40 -6.67 15.64 -0.80
N ARG A 41 -6.24 15.90 -2.04
CA ARG A 41 -5.69 17.21 -2.46
C ARG A 41 -6.71 18.31 -2.29
N LYS A 42 -7.97 18.09 -2.71
CA LYS A 42 -9.06 19.06 -2.53
C LYS A 42 -9.33 19.36 -1.05
N LEU A 43 -9.14 18.38 -0.17
CA LEU A 43 -9.28 18.54 1.28
C LEU A 43 -8.05 19.16 1.96
N GLY A 44 -6.98 19.48 1.21
CA GLY A 44 -5.74 20.03 1.77
C GLY A 44 -4.96 19.02 2.64
N THR A 45 -5.24 17.72 2.50
CA THR A 45 -4.62 16.66 3.31
C THR A 45 -4.04 15.57 2.41
N PRO A 46 -3.09 15.90 1.51
CA PRO A 46 -2.51 14.92 0.61
C PRO A 46 -1.85 13.76 1.35
N LEU A 47 -1.67 12.68 0.61
CA LEU A 47 -1.06 11.44 1.03
C LEU A 47 0.02 11.08 -0.01
N ASP A 48 1.03 10.29 0.37
CA ASP A 48 2.11 9.91 -0.54
C ASP A 48 1.57 9.09 -1.73
N ASP A 49 2.19 9.25 -2.89
CA ASP A 49 1.74 8.63 -4.14
C ASP A 49 1.82 7.08 -4.06
N ILE A 50 2.83 6.53 -3.38
CA ILE A 50 2.97 5.06 -3.24
C ILE A 50 1.88 4.50 -2.33
N ASP A 51 1.61 5.17 -1.21
CA ASP A 51 0.55 4.76 -0.29
C ASP A 51 -0.83 4.80 -0.99
N LEU A 52 -1.07 5.78 -1.87
CA LEU A 52 -2.29 5.84 -2.67
C LEU A 52 -2.41 4.69 -3.66
N LEU A 53 -1.31 4.27 -4.29
CA LEU A 53 -1.28 3.09 -5.15
C LEU A 53 -1.56 1.81 -4.36
N ILE A 54 -0.98 1.66 -3.17
CA ILE A 54 -1.27 0.53 -2.25
C ILE A 54 -2.76 0.49 -1.88
N ALA A 55 -3.34 1.64 -1.54
CA ALA A 55 -4.76 1.75 -1.26
C ALA A 55 -5.64 1.40 -2.47
N GLY A 56 -5.23 1.84 -3.67
CA GLY A 56 -5.90 1.52 -4.93
C GLY A 56 -5.95 0.01 -5.19
N ILE A 57 -4.83 -0.69 -5.01
CA ILE A 57 -4.76 -2.17 -5.12
C ILE A 57 -5.69 -2.82 -4.10
N ALA A 58 -5.67 -2.37 -2.84
CA ALA A 58 -6.51 -2.97 -1.80
C ALA A 58 -8.00 -2.80 -2.09
N ILE A 59 -8.43 -1.62 -2.57
CA ILE A 59 -9.83 -1.35 -2.89
C ILE A 59 -10.29 -2.15 -4.12
N GLU A 60 -9.49 -2.19 -5.19
CA GLU A 60 -9.80 -2.97 -6.41
C GLU A 60 -10.09 -4.44 -6.07
N ASN A 61 -9.34 -4.99 -5.12
CA ASN A 61 -9.41 -6.41 -4.74
C ASN A 61 -10.27 -6.68 -3.49
N ASP A 62 -11.04 -5.69 -3.00
CA ASP A 62 -11.88 -5.76 -1.79
C ASP A 62 -11.13 -6.20 -0.51
N MET A 63 -9.82 -5.92 -0.44
CA MET A 63 -8.93 -6.36 0.63
C MET A 63 -8.89 -5.39 1.82
N THR A 64 -8.44 -5.92 2.97
CA THR A 64 -8.12 -5.11 4.16
C THR A 64 -6.64 -4.77 4.17
N LEU A 65 -6.31 -3.47 4.18
CA LEU A 65 -4.93 -3.02 4.29
C LEU A 65 -4.48 -3.06 5.76
N VAL A 66 -3.48 -3.89 6.03
CA VAL A 66 -2.84 -3.98 7.35
C VAL A 66 -1.73 -2.95 7.43
N THR A 67 -1.81 -2.02 8.39
CA THR A 67 -0.83 -0.93 8.51
C THR A 67 -0.77 -0.36 9.92
N HIS A 68 0.41 0.08 10.34
CA HIS A 68 0.57 0.90 11.55
C HIS A 68 0.30 2.39 11.29
N ASN A 69 0.13 2.78 10.03
CA ASN A 69 -0.15 4.16 9.64
C ASN A 69 -1.65 4.42 9.52
N MET A 70 -2.43 3.91 10.49
CA MET A 70 -3.89 3.96 10.49
C MET A 70 -4.43 5.37 10.28
N LYS A 71 -3.79 6.37 10.92
CA LYS A 71 -4.16 7.79 10.81
C LYS A 71 -4.10 8.33 9.37
N ASN A 72 -3.09 7.93 8.60
CA ASN A 72 -2.98 8.42 7.23
C ASN A 72 -4.01 7.75 6.33
N PHE A 73 -4.10 6.43 6.39
CA PHE A 73 -4.96 5.64 5.50
C PHE A 73 -6.45 5.76 5.83
N SER A 74 -6.83 6.07 7.08
CA SER A 74 -8.25 6.24 7.47
C SER A 74 -8.93 7.42 6.78
N ARG A 75 -8.18 8.27 6.07
CA ARG A 75 -8.69 9.37 5.26
C ARG A 75 -9.23 8.92 3.90
N ILE A 76 -8.93 7.70 3.47
CA ILE A 76 -9.35 7.13 2.18
C ILE A 76 -10.71 6.46 2.35
N PRO A 77 -11.80 7.02 1.78
CA PRO A 77 -13.12 6.41 1.90
C PRO A 77 -13.16 5.05 1.22
N GLY A 78 -13.79 4.06 1.85
CA GLY A 78 -13.94 2.70 1.30
C GLY A 78 -12.76 1.76 1.53
N LEU A 79 -11.63 2.24 2.07
CA LEU A 79 -10.49 1.40 2.42
C LEU A 79 -10.72 0.70 3.77
N LYS A 80 -10.73 -0.64 3.77
CA LYS A 80 -10.77 -1.45 5.00
C LYS A 80 -9.37 -1.45 5.63
N LEU A 81 -9.28 -1.24 6.93
CA LEU A 81 -8.01 -1.15 7.66
C LEU A 81 -7.96 -2.06 8.87
N GLN A 82 -6.77 -2.54 9.18
CA GLN A 82 -6.47 -3.27 10.41
C GLN A 82 -5.06 -2.93 10.90
N ASP A 83 -4.86 -2.89 12.21
CA ASP A 83 -3.54 -2.95 12.84
C ASP A 83 -3.37 -4.32 13.52
N TRP A 84 -2.22 -4.98 13.30
CA TRP A 84 -1.89 -6.29 13.89
C TRP A 84 -0.99 -6.18 15.13
N ARG A 85 -0.67 -4.98 15.60
CA ARG A 85 0.02 -4.75 16.89
C ARG A 85 -0.92 -4.68 18.09
N GLU A 86 -2.22 -4.79 17.87
CA GLU A 86 -3.24 -4.95 18.93
C GLU A 86 -3.32 -6.40 19.43
#